data_AF-A0A9D4FM74-F1
#
_entry.id   AF-A0A9D4FM74-F1
#
_cell.length_a   1.000
_cell.length_b   1.000
_cell.length_c   1.000
_cell.angle_alpha   90.00
_cell.angle_beta   90.00
_cell.angle_gamma   90.00
#
_symmetry.space_group_name_H-M   'P 1'
#
loop_
_entity.id
_entity.type
_entity.pdbx_description
1 polymer ?
#
loop_
_entity_poly.entity_id
_entity_poly.type
_entity_poly.pdbx_seq_one_letter_code
_entity_poly.pdbx_strand_id
1 'polypeptide(L)' 'MKQKEVRNACHRLAKDVTTLNAGLMSRLPLHKDIESTCLLNGSVLALTKRQERTKFDLYENIGTVIRIYTGQA' A
#
# COMPACT_ATOMS: atom_id res chain seq x y z
N MET A 1 -6.61 30.12 -13.05
CA MET A 1 -5.71 29.76 -11.92
C MET A 1 -6.12 28.47 -11.22
N LYS A 2 -7.36 28.34 -10.71
CA LYS A 2 -7.80 27.17 -9.91
C LYS A 2 -7.62 25.78 -10.54
N GLN A 3 -7.87 25.61 -11.85
CA GLN A 3 -7.72 24.29 -12.51
C GLN A 3 -6.26 23.79 -12.56
N LYS A 4 -5.29 24.70 -12.69
CA LYS A 4 -3.86 24.35 -12.72
C LYS A 4 -3.39 23.88 -11.34
N GLU A 5 -3.88 24.50 -10.29
CA GLU A 5 -3.58 24.12 -8.90
C GLU A 5 -4.17 22.76 -8.55
N VAL A 6 -5.42 22.51 -8.93
CA VAL A 6 -6.07 21.19 -8.78
C VAL A 6 -5.30 20.11 -9.54
N ARG A 7 -4.95 20.36 -10.81
CA ARG A 7 -4.16 19.41 -11.61
C ARG A 7 -2.81 19.08 -10.98
N ASN A 8 -2.13 20.08 -10.42
CA ASN A 8 -0.86 19.89 -9.72
C ASN A 8 -1.03 19.11 -8.40
N ALA A 9 -2.11 19.39 -7.66
CA ALA A 9 -2.44 18.63 -6.45
C ALA A 9 -2.72 17.16 -6.76
N CYS A 10 -3.48 16.86 -7.82
CA CYS A 10 -3.73 15.49 -8.26
C CYS A 10 -2.43 14.77 -8.69
N HIS A 11 -1.52 15.46 -9.39
CA HIS A 11 -0.21 14.88 -9.75
C HIS A 11 0.64 14.57 -8.51
N ARG A 12 0.67 15.46 -7.52
CA ARG A 12 1.38 15.19 -6.25
C ARG A 12 0.79 13.99 -5.53
N LEU A 13 -0.53 13.96 -5.38
CA LEU A 13 -1.23 12.84 -4.75
C LEU A 13 -0.92 11.51 -5.44
N ALA A 14 -1.00 11.46 -6.78
CA ALA A 14 -0.68 10.26 -7.55
C ALA A 14 0.78 9.82 -7.36
N LYS A 15 1.71 10.78 -7.31
CA LYS A 15 3.14 10.50 -7.06
C LYS A 15 3.34 9.93 -5.66
N ASP A 16 2.75 10.55 -4.63
CA ASP A 16 2.90 10.12 -3.24
C ASP A 16 2.33 8.70 -3.03
N VAL A 17 1.14 8.43 -3.56
CA VAL A 17 0.50 7.10 -3.62
C VAL A 17 1.44 6.09 -4.30
N THR A 18 1.99 6.43 -5.46
CA THR A 18 2.91 5.54 -6.20
C THR A 18 4.16 5.22 -5.39
N THR A 19 4.75 6.23 -4.74
CA THR A 19 5.95 6.06 -3.90
C THR A 19 5.66 5.18 -2.68
N LEU A 20 4.51 5.37 -2.01
CA LEU A 20 4.11 4.54 -0.88
C LEU A 20 3.87 3.08 -1.30
N ASN A 21 3.13 2.85 -2.38
CA ASN A 21 2.90 1.51 -2.93
C ASN A 21 4.20 0.81 -3.31
N ALA A 22 5.13 1.51 -3.97
CA ALA A 22 6.43 0.96 -4.31
C ALA A 22 7.22 0.56 -3.05
N GLY A 23 7.16 1.38 -2.00
CA GLY A 23 7.77 1.08 -0.72
C GLY A 23 7.12 -0.08 0.03
N LEU A 24 5.82 -0.31 -0.15
CA LEU A 24 5.12 -1.44 0.46
C LEU A 24 5.44 -2.75 -0.30
N MET A 25 5.42 -2.70 -1.63
CA MET A 25 5.79 -3.80 -2.53
C MET A 25 7.23 -4.29 -2.32
N SER A 26 8.16 -3.41 -1.96
CA SER A 26 9.56 -3.80 -1.70
C SER A 26 9.77 -4.44 -0.33
N ARG A 27 8.90 -4.16 0.65
CA ARG A 27 9.06 -4.60 2.05
C ARG A 27 8.20 -5.80 2.41
N LEU A 28 6.98 -5.90 1.87
CA LEU A 28 6.08 -7.01 2.16
C LEU A 28 6.69 -8.39 1.84
N PRO A 29 7.42 -8.61 0.72
CA PRO A 29 8.10 -9.88 0.46
C PRO A 29 9.20 -10.25 1.47
N LEU A 30 9.70 -9.28 2.25
CA LEU A 30 10.68 -9.53 3.31
C LEU A 30 10.02 -10.09 4.58
N HIS A 31 8.71 -10.01 4.70
CA HIS A 31 7.98 -10.51 5.85
C HIS A 31 7.84 -12.04 5.77
N LYS A 32 8.18 -12.73 6.86
CA LYS A 32 8.25 -14.20 6.93
C LYS A 32 6.95 -14.93 6.55
N ASP A 33 5.81 -14.27 6.71
CA ASP A 33 4.47 -14.86 6.47
C ASP A 33 3.90 -14.51 5.10
N ILE A 34 4.56 -13.63 4.33
CA ILE A 34 4.15 -13.25 2.98
C ILE A 34 4.83 -14.19 1.97
N GLU A 35 4.05 -14.73 1.04
CA GLU A 35 4.50 -15.58 -0.04
C GLU A 35 4.74 -14.77 -1.32
N SER A 36 3.81 -13.90 -1.67
CA SER A 36 3.93 -13.03 -2.85
C SER A 36 3.13 -11.75 -2.70
N THR A 37 3.45 -10.77 -3.54
CA THR A 37 2.77 -9.47 -3.59
C THR A 37 2.55 -9.02 -5.02
N CYS A 38 1.44 -8.34 -5.31
CA CYS A 38 1.22 -7.70 -6.61
C CYS A 38 0.53 -6.34 -6.45
N LEU A 39 0.73 -5.47 -7.43
CA LEU A 39 0.02 -4.18 -7.52
C LEU A 39 -1.14 -4.34 -8.50
N LEU A 40 -2.36 -4.05 -8.05
CA LEU A 40 -3.56 -4.09 -8.89
C LEU A 40 -4.44 -2.87 -8.59
N ASN A 41 -4.74 -2.08 -9.62
CA ASN A 41 -5.62 -0.89 -9.54
C ASN A 41 -5.24 0.11 -8.43
N GLY A 42 -3.94 0.30 -8.17
CA GLY A 42 -3.46 1.23 -7.15
C GLY A 42 -3.51 0.69 -5.72
N SER A 43 -3.93 -0.56 -5.53
CA SER A 43 -3.84 -1.28 -4.25
C SER A 43 -2.74 -2.33 -4.32
N VAL A 44 -2.10 -2.58 -3.19
CA VAL A 44 -1.15 -3.69 -3.07
C VAL A 44 -1.91 -4.89 -2.53
N LEU A 45 -1.74 -6.04 -3.19
CA LEU A 45 -2.28 -7.32 -2.75
C LEU A 45 -1.12 -8.16 -2.23
N ALA A 46 -1.33 -8.87 -1.13
CA ALA A 46 -0.40 -9.89 -0.66
C ALA A 46 -1.09 -11.24 -0.50
N LEU A 47 -0.37 -12.30 -0.85
CA LEU A 47 -0.71 -13.67 -0.55
C LEU A 47 0.16 -14.13 0.62
N THR A 48 -0.46 -14.62 1.69
CA THR A 48 0.29 -15.22 2.81
C THR A 48 0.62 -16.68 2.50
N LYS A 49 1.60 -17.24 3.19
CA LYS A 49 1.93 -18.68 3.10
C LYS A 49 0.78 -19.61 3.51
N ARG A 50 -0.24 -19.07 4.17
CA ARG A 50 -1.48 -19.77 4.53
C ARG A 50 -2.55 -19.69 3.43
N GLN A 51 -2.20 -19.17 2.25
CA GLN A 51 -3.11 -18.91 1.13
C GLN A 51 -4.19 -17.85 1.44
N GLU A 52 -3.96 -16.99 2.43
CA GLU A 52 -4.86 -15.88 2.74
C GLU A 52 -4.50 -14.68 1.86
N ARG A 53 -5.52 -14.06 1.27
CA ARG A 53 -5.34 -12.87 0.42
C ARG A 53 -5.66 -11.63 1.20
N THR A 54 -4.76 -10.67 1.15
CA THR A 54 -4.95 -9.39 1.83
C THR A 54 -4.77 -8.24 0.86
N LYS A 55 -5.67 -7.26 0.95
CA LYS A 55 -5.63 -6.03 0.17
C LYS A 55 -5.20 -4.88 1.07
N PHE A 56 -4.17 -4.16 0.64
CA PHE A 56 -3.68 -2.96 1.26
C PHE A 56 -4.13 -1.77 0.43
N ASP A 57 -5.13 -1.07 0.95
CA ASP A 57 -5.56 0.20 0.39
C ASP A 57 -4.75 1.33 1.05
N LEU A 58 -4.11 2.16 0.23
CA LEU A 58 -3.24 3.27 0.66
C LEU A 58 -3.93 4.34 1.52
N TYR A 59 -5.25 4.28 1.65
CA TYR A 59 -6.02 5.16 2.52
C TYR A 59 -6.12 4.62 3.95
N GLU A 60 -5.66 3.39 4.21
CA GLU A 60 -5.50 2.92 5.58
C GLU A 60 -4.28 3.58 6.23
N ASN A 61 -4.47 4.10 7.44
CA ASN A 61 -3.40 4.67 8.24
C ASN A 61 -2.28 3.63 8.41
N ILE A 62 -1.01 4.03 8.26
CA ILE A 62 0.14 3.12 8.40
C ILE A 62 0.20 2.42 9.76
N GLY A 63 -0.33 3.04 10.82
CA GLY A 63 -0.51 2.42 12.13
C GLY A 63 -1.57 1.32 12.13
N THR A 64 -2.64 1.44 11.34
CA THR A 64 -3.63 0.37 11.13
C THR A 64 -3.01 -0.81 10.41
N VAL A 65 -2.25 -0.54 9.34
CA VAL A 65 -1.47 -1.56 8.64
C VAL A 65 -0.54 -2.27 9.64
N ILE A 66 0.32 -1.54 10.35
CA ILE A 66 1.26 -2.14 11.31
C ILE A 66 0.54 -2.92 12.42
N ARG A 67 -0.55 -2.41 13.00
CA ARG A 67 -1.31 -3.12 14.05
C ARG A 67 -1.88 -4.44 13.57
N ILE A 68 -2.50 -4.45 12.39
CA ILE A 68 -3.09 -5.67 11.81
C ILE A 68 -2.03 -6.76 11.64
N TYR A 69 -0.80 -6.41 11.27
CA TYR A 69 0.23 -7.41 10.93
C TYR A 69 1.27 -7.69 12.03
N THR A 70 1.44 -6.82 13.03
CA THR A 70 2.33 -7.08 14.17
C THR A 70 1.62 -7.73 15.36
N GLY A 71 0.28 -7.80 15.35
CA GLY A 71 -0.51 -8.35 16.45
C GLY A 71 -0.47 -7.52 17.73
N GLN A 72 0.02 -6.27 17.65
CA GLN A 72 0.02 -5.33 18.77
C GLN A 72 -1.30 -4.55 18.74
N ALA A 73 -2.28 -4.99 19.53
CA ALA A 73 -3.50 -4.21 19.79
C ALA A 73 -3.17 -2.95 20.61
#